data_AF-A0A1H0J2J3-F1
#
_entry.id   AF-A0A1H0J2J3-F1
#
_cell.length_a   1.000
_cell.length_b   1.000
_cell.length_c   1.000
_cell.angle_alpha   90.00
_cell.angle_beta   90.00
_cell.angle_gamma   90.00
#
_symmetry.space_group_name_H-M   'P 1'
#
loop_
_entity.id
_entity.type
_entity.pdbx_description
1 polymer ?
#
loop_
_entity_poly.entity_id
_entity_poly.type
_entity_poly.pdbx_seq_one_letter_code
_entity_poly.pdbx_strand_id
1 'polypeptide(L)'
;MDRLKYVLILSGVFPTLSGGFLIIVFSLGYYTWPAIIAAVALGTVLTLPAAHLISRKIKREDPNFNHRREPEGGFFPDPNAREV
;
A
#
# COMPACT_ATOMS: atom_id res chain seq x y z
N MET A 1 3.95 12.35 4.93
CA MET A 1 3.62 10.94 4.57
C MET A 1 2.23 10.94 3.97
N ASP A 2 2.12 10.54 2.71
CA ASP A 2 0.90 10.73 1.91
C ASP A 2 -0.17 9.71 2.28
N ARG A 3 -1.39 10.20 2.46
CA ARG A 3 -2.62 9.43 2.75
C ARG A 3 -2.79 8.25 1.78
N LEU A 4 -2.32 8.43 0.56
CA LEU A 4 -2.28 7.42 -0.50
C LEU A 4 -1.64 6.10 -0.04
N LYS A 5 -0.57 6.14 0.76
CA LYS A 5 0.10 4.91 1.25
C LYS A 5 -0.80 4.05 2.11
N TYR A 6 -1.55 4.66 3.02
CA TYR A 6 -2.45 3.92 3.92
C TYR A 6 -3.61 3.31 3.16
N VAL A 7 -4.18 4.06 2.21
CA VAL A 7 -5.20 3.54 1.29
C VAL A 7 -4.64 2.36 0.50
N LEU A 8 -3.42 2.50 -0.08
CA LEU A 8 -2.81 1.44 -0.88
C LEU A 8 -2.52 0.16 -0.09
N ILE A 9 -2.04 0.31 1.16
CA ILE A 9 -1.79 -0.80 2.07
C ILE A 9 -3.10 -1.57 2.30
N LEU A 10 -4.18 -0.87 2.64
CA LEU A 10 -5.43 -1.50 3.03
C LEU A 10 -6.24 -2.03 1.83
N SER A 11 -6.29 -1.30 0.73
CA SER A 11 -7.20 -1.59 -0.38
C SER A 11 -6.62 -2.53 -1.44
N GLY A 12 -5.29 -2.62 -1.56
CA GLY A 12 -4.67 -3.33 -2.68
C GLY A 12 -3.50 -4.20 -2.26
N VAL A 13 -2.45 -3.60 -1.73
CA VAL A 13 -1.16 -4.29 -1.57
C VAL A 13 -1.25 -5.46 -0.59
N PHE A 14 -1.94 -5.27 0.53
CA PHE A 14 -2.13 -6.31 1.53
C PHE A 14 -2.96 -7.51 1.04
N PRO A 15 -4.21 -7.34 0.55
CA PRO A 15 -5.01 -8.47 0.11
C PRO A 15 -4.39 -9.20 -1.09
N THR A 16 -3.73 -8.49 -2.01
CA THR A 16 -3.12 -9.15 -3.19
C THR A 16 -1.89 -9.97 -2.80
N LEU A 17 -1.02 -9.47 -1.92
CA LEU A 17 0.15 -10.23 -1.44
C LEU A 17 -0.27 -11.40 -0.56
N SER A 18 -1.12 -11.15 0.44
CA SER A 18 -1.60 -12.18 1.36
C SER A 18 -2.36 -13.28 0.60
N GLY A 19 -3.26 -12.90 -0.30
CA GLY A 19 -3.98 -13.83 -1.17
C GLY A 19 -3.04 -14.61 -2.09
N GLY A 20 -2.07 -13.96 -2.72
CA GLY A 20 -1.07 -14.62 -3.57
C GLY A 20 -0.24 -15.66 -2.81
N PHE A 21 0.23 -15.34 -1.61
CA PHE A 21 0.95 -16.29 -0.76
C PHE A 21 0.08 -17.46 -0.32
N LEU A 22 -1.19 -17.22 0.03
CA LEU A 22 -2.13 -18.29 0.36
C LEU A 22 -2.40 -19.21 -0.82
N ILE A 23 -2.56 -18.67 -2.03
CA ILE A 23 -2.73 -19.47 -3.26
C ILE A 23 -1.50 -20.36 -3.46
N ILE A 24 -0.28 -19.85 -3.29
CA ILE A 24 0.95 -20.65 -3.41
C ILE A 24 0.98 -21.77 -2.37
N VAL A 25 0.68 -21.45 -1.11
CA VAL A 25 0.69 -22.42 0.00
C VAL A 25 -0.35 -23.53 -0.21
N PHE A 26 -1.56 -23.17 -0.63
CA PHE A 26 -2.61 -24.15 -0.96
C PHE A 26 -2.29 -24.94 -2.22
N SER A 27 -1.69 -24.31 -3.23
CA SER A 27 -1.25 -25.01 -4.45
C SER A 27 -0.14 -26.03 -4.17
N LEU A 28 0.66 -25.82 -3.11
CA LEU A 28 1.64 -26.78 -2.62
C LEU A 28 1.03 -27.89 -1.74
N GLY A 29 -0.29 -27.86 -1.52
CA GLY A 29 -1.02 -28.86 -0.74
C GLY A 29 -0.95 -28.65 0.78
N TYR A 30 -0.41 -27.52 1.24
CA TYR A 30 -0.32 -27.21 2.67
C TYR A 30 -1.61 -26.58 3.17
N TYR A 31 -2.47 -27.38 3.79
CA TYR A 31 -3.73 -26.94 4.41
C TYR A 31 -3.62 -26.76 5.93
N THR A 32 -2.40 -26.77 6.47
CA THR A 32 -2.18 -26.69 7.91
C THR A 32 -2.29 -25.24 8.40
N TRP A 33 -2.88 -25.05 9.58
CA TRP A 33 -2.99 -23.73 10.23
C TRP A 33 -1.68 -22.94 10.31
N PRO A 34 -0.52 -23.56 10.64
CA PRO A 34 0.76 -22.85 10.65
C PRO A 34 1.17 -22.30 9.27
N ALA A 35 0.89 -23.02 8.19
CA ALA A 35 1.23 -22.60 6.84
C ALA A 35 0.40 -21.38 6.40
N ILE A 36 -0.89 -21.37 6.78
CA ILE A 36 -1.80 -20.23 6.55
C ILE A 36 -1.32 -19.00 7.32
N ILE A 37 -0.99 -19.16 8.61
CA ILE A 37 -0.51 -18.07 9.46
C ILE A 37 0.83 -17.53 8.93
N ALA A 38 1.74 -18.40 8.51
CA ALA A 38 3.02 -18.01 7.93
C ALA A 38 2.85 -17.22 6.62
N ALA A 39 1.94 -17.66 5.74
CA ALA A 39 1.63 -16.96 4.49
C ALA A 39 1.09 -15.55 4.74
N VAL A 40 0.14 -15.40 5.66
CA VAL A 40 -0.43 -14.10 6.03
C VAL A 40 0.61 -13.22 6.69
N ALA A 41 1.44 -13.77 7.59
CA ALA A 41 2.51 -13.03 8.24
C ALA A 41 3.54 -12.50 7.23
N LEU A 42 3.97 -13.34 6.28
CA LEU A 42 4.87 -12.95 5.19
C LEU A 42 4.24 -11.88 4.29
N GLY A 43 2.97 -12.05 3.92
CA GLY A 43 2.22 -11.05 3.17
C GLY A 43 2.16 -9.70 3.88
N THR A 44 1.94 -9.71 5.20
CA THR A 44 1.90 -8.49 6.03
C THR A 44 3.25 -7.77 6.04
N VAL A 45 4.33 -8.51 6.29
CA VAL A 45 5.70 -7.95 6.34
C VAL A 45 6.10 -7.37 4.99
N LEU A 46 5.78 -8.05 3.89
CA LEU A 46 6.10 -7.61 2.54
C LEU A 46 5.23 -6.46 2.03
N THR A 47 4.05 -6.26 2.62
CA THR A 47 3.14 -5.16 2.25
C THR A 47 3.76 -3.79 2.52
N LEU A 48 4.51 -3.64 3.61
CA LEU A 48 5.12 -2.36 3.99
C LEU A 48 6.13 -1.83 2.94
N PRO A 49 7.15 -2.60 2.52
CA PRO A 49 8.06 -2.13 1.46
C PRO A 49 7.35 -2.03 0.11
N ALA A 50 6.44 -2.94 -0.22
CA ALA A 50 5.70 -2.92 -1.48
C ALA A 50 4.84 -1.65 -1.63
N ALA A 51 4.07 -1.28 -0.60
CA ALA A 51 3.24 -0.08 -0.63
C ALA A 51 4.10 1.20 -0.67
N HIS A 52 5.26 1.20 -0.03
CA HIS A 52 6.20 2.32 -0.12
C HIS A 52 6.75 2.50 -1.53
N LEU A 53 7.12 1.41 -2.20
CA LEU A 53 7.61 1.43 -3.58
C LEU A 53 6.53 1.85 -4.58
N ILE A 54 5.33 1.28 -4.46
CA ILE A 54 4.21 1.62 -5.36
C ILE A 54 3.80 3.08 -5.16
N SER A 55 3.76 3.58 -3.92
CA SER A 55 3.52 5.00 -3.66
C SER A 55 4.56 5.90 -4.32
N ARG A 56 5.85 5.54 -4.28
CA ARG A 56 6.90 6.29 -4.98
C ARG A 56 6.74 6.23 -6.50
N LYS A 57 6.36 5.07 -7.03
CA LYS A 57 6.14 4.86 -8.46
C LYS A 57 4.98 5.71 -8.98
N ILE A 58 3.83 5.67 -8.30
CA ILE A 58 2.64 6.48 -8.64
C ILE A 58 3.00 7.96 -8.68
N LYS A 59 3.69 8.47 -7.65
CA LYS A 59 4.10 9.88 -7.61
C LYS A 59 5.09 10.28 -8.71
N ARG A 60 5.91 9.34 -9.17
CA ARG A 60 6.89 9.60 -10.24
C ARG A 60 6.24 9.57 -11.62
N GLU A 61 5.20 8.76 -11.79
CA GLU A 61 4.46 8.62 -13.05
C GLU A 61 3.34 9.64 -13.20
N ASP A 62 2.92 10.31 -12.14
CA ASP A 62 1.89 11.35 -12.17
C ASP A 62 2.46 12.70 -12.66
N PRO A 63 2.12 13.16 -13.88
CA PRO A 63 2.62 14.40 -14.45
C PRO A 63 2.05 15.66 -13.78
N ASN A 64 0.93 15.54 -13.05
CA ASN A 64 0.37 16.63 -12.25
C ASN A 64 0.96 16.70 -10.84
N PHE A 65 1.83 15.76 -10.47
CA PHE A 65 2.48 15.73 -9.16
C PHE A 65 3.63 16.75 -9.10
N ASN A 66 3.34 17.95 -8.61
CA ASN A 66 4.32 19.02 -8.50
C ASN A 66 5.30 18.76 -7.34
N HIS A 67 6.48 18.21 -7.67
CA HIS A 67 7.54 17.86 -6.73
C HIS A 67 8.15 19.07 -5.97
N ARG A 68 7.77 20.29 -6.34
CA ARG A 68 8.27 21.55 -5.78
C ARG A 68 7.26 22.24 -4.84
N ARG A 69 6.02 21.73 -4.75
CA ARG A 69 5.05 22.19 -3.73
C ARG A 69 5.28 21.38 -2.47
N GLU A 70 5.45 22.07 -1.34
CA GLU A 70 5.25 21.43 -0.04
C GLU A 70 3.87 20.77 -0.04
N PRO A 71 3.69 19.62 0.61
CA PRO A 71 2.38 18.99 0.70
C PRO A 71 1.43 19.89 1.48
N GLU A 72 0.77 20.81 0.79
CA GLU A 72 -0.37 21.58 1.28
C GLU A 72 -1.46 20.57 1.59
N GLY A 73 -1.59 20.22 2.88
CA GLY A 73 -2.58 19.25 3.30
C GLY A 73 -2.15 18.47 4.54
N GLY A 74 -1.98 19.20 5.65
CA GLY A 74 -2.24 18.64 6.98
C GLY A 74 -3.64 18.00 7.03
N PHE A 75 -3.96 17.25 8.08
CA PHE A 75 -5.22 16.48 8.20
C PHE A 75 -6.48 17.28 7.78
N PHE A 76 -6.48 18.59 8.05
CA PHE A 76 -7.48 19.55 7.62
C PHE A 76 -7.14 20.21 6.26
N PRO A 77 -8.12 20.40 5.37
CA PRO A 77 -8.00 21.33 4.25
C PRO A 77 -7.53 22.67 4.79
N ASP A 78 -6.52 23.28 4.17
CA ASP A 78 -6.06 24.61 4.56
C ASP A 78 -7.24 25.59 4.35
N PRO A 79 -7.78 26.19 5.42
CA PRO A 79 -8.93 27.10 5.31
C PRO A 79 -8.62 28.34 4.48
N ASN A 80 -7.34 28.64 4.25
CA ASN A 80 -6.87 29.78 3.47
C ASN A 80 -6.39 29.39 2.06
N ALA A 81 -6.52 28.13 1.65
CA ALA A 81 -6.24 27.76 0.27
C ALA A 81 -7.25 28.44 -0.66
N ARG A 82 -6.75 29.06 -1.72
CA ARG A 82 -7.58 29.76 -2.72
C ARG A 82 -8.51 28.76 -3.39
N GLU A 83 -9.81 28.89 -3.13
CA GLU A 83 -10.85 28.18 -3.88
C GLU A 83 -10.72 28.58 -5.35
N VAL A 84 -10.46 27.59 -6.21
CA VAL A 84 -10.42 27.72 -7.68
C VAL A 84 -11.39 26.73 -8.29
#